data_AF-A0A016U8D2-F1
#
_entry.id   AF-A0A016U8D2-F1
#
_cell.length_a   1.000
_cell.length_b   1.000
_cell.length_c   1.000
_cell.angle_alpha   90.00
_cell.angle_beta   90.00
_cell.angle_gamma   90.00
#
_symmetry.space_group_name_H-M   'P 1'
#
loop_
_entity.id
_entity.type
_entity.pdbx_description
1 polymer ?
#
loop_
_entity_poly.entity_id
_entity_poly.type
_entity_poly.pdbx_seq_one_letter_code
_entity_poly.pdbx_strand_id
1 'polypeptide(L)'
;MASVTTTATATTTTKTTTAAAATTTTRAIPNSSNSYVLFYCFSFQNCTIYKPLTKLENGTVVALDDNRKCQARCLLYKSESSFDSGPYVQLPSDKIFDCDVVETKCDNEYYMHLQIHESDVKDEDIKPLPNVYLLILDSISNFMAKRSLPKTLAFLKDEMDAVQMEFLNKVADNSRPNGFPMVFGKSIEKVSRVNRPAEPPDWNNDEVCYKYMDEYPYYLEEYKKKGYKTMIAQDLSMGILFYQMCHGLKRREADHLYRYVPHPHIF
;
A
#
# COMPACT_ATOMS: atom_id res chain seq x y z
N MET A 1 -23.69 -21.89 -65.98
CA MET A 1 -23.24 -20.74 -65.16
C MET A 1 -21.82 -21.03 -64.71
N ALA A 2 -20.88 -20.21 -65.16
CA ALA A 2 -19.45 -20.42 -64.98
C ALA A 2 -19.03 -20.18 -63.52
N SER A 3 -18.20 -21.06 -62.98
CA SER A 3 -17.52 -20.91 -61.70
C SER A 3 -16.34 -19.94 -61.86
N VAL A 4 -16.34 -18.85 -61.09
CA VAL A 4 -15.21 -17.93 -60.99
C VAL A 4 -14.49 -18.23 -59.68
N THR A 5 -13.26 -18.74 -59.80
CA THR A 5 -12.33 -18.94 -58.69
C THR A 5 -11.36 -17.75 -58.70
N THR A 6 -11.40 -16.90 -57.68
CA THR A 6 -10.49 -15.76 -57.54
C THR A 6 -9.47 -16.06 -56.46
N THR A 7 -8.21 -16.28 -56.87
CA THR A 7 -7.02 -16.31 -56.01
C THR A 7 -6.64 -14.90 -55.58
N ALA A 8 -6.55 -14.65 -54.27
CA ALA A 8 -6.02 -13.41 -53.72
C ALA A 8 -4.56 -13.61 -53.27
N THR A 9 -3.64 -12.88 -53.91
CA THR A 9 -2.21 -12.79 -53.56
C THR A 9 -2.03 -11.80 -52.42
N ALA A 10 -1.43 -12.24 -51.31
CA ALA A 10 -1.07 -11.37 -50.19
C ALA A 10 0.31 -10.76 -50.41
N THR A 11 0.38 -9.43 -50.52
CA THR A 11 1.63 -8.67 -50.59
C THR A 11 2.03 -8.26 -49.17
N THR A 12 3.10 -8.86 -48.65
CA THR A 12 3.66 -8.54 -47.32
C THR A 12 4.58 -7.34 -47.43
N THR A 13 4.18 -6.19 -46.89
CA THR A 13 5.03 -5.00 -46.79
C THR A 13 5.69 -4.97 -45.40
N THR A 14 6.98 -5.30 -45.34
CA THR A 14 7.82 -5.19 -44.15
C THR A 14 8.13 -3.72 -43.87
N LYS A 15 7.62 -3.17 -42.75
CA LYS A 15 8.08 -1.90 -42.19
C LYS A 15 9.17 -2.17 -41.16
N THR A 16 10.40 -1.80 -41.51
CA THR A 16 11.55 -1.80 -40.61
C THR A 16 11.45 -0.59 -39.68
N THR A 17 11.12 -0.80 -38.40
CA THR A 17 11.28 0.22 -37.36
C THR A 17 12.55 -0.07 -36.57
N THR A 18 13.56 0.76 -36.80
CA THR A 18 14.77 0.89 -35.97
C THR A 18 14.39 1.28 -34.55
N ALA A 19 14.76 0.45 -33.57
CA ALA A 19 14.64 0.74 -32.16
C ALA A 19 15.63 1.86 -31.78
N ALA A 20 15.11 3.04 -31.42
CA ALA A 20 15.89 4.08 -30.80
C ALA A 20 16.13 3.70 -29.33
N ALA A 21 17.39 3.75 -28.90
CA ALA A 21 17.80 3.49 -27.53
C ALA A 21 17.09 4.45 -26.57
N ALA A 22 16.33 3.90 -25.63
CA ALA A 22 15.72 4.65 -24.56
C ALA A 22 16.82 5.13 -23.59
N THR A 23 17.10 6.42 -23.61
CA THR A 23 17.93 7.09 -22.60
C THR A 23 17.18 7.05 -21.27
N THR A 24 17.54 6.13 -20.39
CA THR A 24 17.05 6.06 -19.01
C THR A 24 17.48 7.32 -18.26
N THR A 25 16.63 8.32 -18.27
CA THR A 25 16.79 9.50 -17.41
C THR A 25 16.23 9.10 -16.06
N THR A 26 17.10 8.69 -15.13
CA THR A 26 16.76 8.48 -13.73
C THR A 26 16.32 9.82 -13.14
N ARG A 27 15.01 10.07 -13.19
CA ARG A 27 14.40 11.19 -12.47
C ARG A 27 14.38 10.79 -10.99
N ALA A 28 15.38 11.26 -10.24
CA ALA A 28 15.41 11.08 -8.80
C ALA A 28 14.08 11.58 -8.21
N ILE A 29 13.37 10.69 -7.52
CA ILE A 29 12.26 11.10 -6.66
C ILE A 29 12.92 11.85 -5.50
N PRO A 30 12.66 13.15 -5.31
CA PRO A 30 13.25 13.88 -4.20
C PRO A 30 12.86 13.18 -2.89
N ASN A 31 13.83 12.97 -2.00
CA ASN A 31 13.61 12.53 -0.63
C ASN A 31 12.54 13.43 0.02
N SER A 32 11.29 12.99 0.01
CA SER A 32 10.22 13.68 0.70
C SER A 32 10.25 13.21 2.14
N SER A 33 11.05 13.87 2.97
CA SER A 33 10.84 13.91 4.42
C SER A 33 9.56 14.69 4.72
N ASN A 34 8.42 14.21 4.23
CA ASN A 34 7.13 14.81 4.50
C ASN A 34 6.55 14.11 5.72
N SER A 35 6.58 14.80 6.87
CA SER A 35 5.78 14.43 8.03
C SER A 35 4.30 14.57 7.64
N TYR A 36 3.60 13.45 7.46
CA TYR A 36 2.16 13.46 7.19
C TYR A 36 1.41 13.58 8.51
N VAL A 37 0.92 14.78 8.81
CA VAL A 37 -0.08 14.98 9.88
C VAL A 37 -1.46 14.87 9.23
N LEU A 38 -2.22 13.83 9.61
CA LEU A 38 -3.62 13.65 9.20
C LEU A 38 -4.45 14.76 9.86
N PHE A 39 -4.86 15.76 9.07
CA PHE A 39 -5.82 16.78 9.51
C PHE A 39 -7.18 16.53 8.89
N TYR A 40 -8.19 16.32 9.73
CA TYR A 40 -9.58 16.57 9.37
C TYR A 40 -9.90 18.06 9.54
N CYS A 41 -9.50 18.93 8.60
CA CYS A 41 -10.04 20.31 8.55
C CYS A 41 -11.44 20.24 7.91
N PHE A 42 -12.49 20.06 8.73
CA PHE A 42 -13.88 19.91 8.26
C PHE A 42 -14.56 21.22 7.79
N SER A 43 -13.82 22.32 7.63
CA SER A 43 -14.32 23.57 7.05
C SER A 43 -13.17 24.37 6.42
N PHE A 44 -13.23 24.59 5.10
CA PHE A 44 -12.17 25.19 4.28
C PHE A 44 -11.96 26.71 4.45
N GLN A 45 -12.37 27.32 5.57
CA GLN A 45 -12.14 28.75 5.84
C GLN A 45 -11.30 28.91 7.11
N ASN A 46 -10.14 29.56 6.96
CA ASN A 46 -9.18 29.91 8.02
C ASN A 46 -8.39 28.74 8.66
N CYS A 47 -8.09 27.65 7.93
CA CYS A 47 -7.10 26.67 8.41
C CYS A 47 -5.69 27.29 8.31
N THR A 48 -4.98 27.46 9.42
CA THR A 48 -3.54 27.73 9.41
C THR A 48 -2.80 26.42 9.17
N ILE A 49 -1.78 26.43 8.30
CA ILE A 49 -0.92 25.26 8.12
C ILE A 49 -0.25 25.01 9.46
N TYR A 50 -0.56 23.86 10.05
CA TYR A 50 0.02 23.45 11.30
C TYR A 50 1.51 23.19 11.10
N LYS A 51 2.34 23.80 11.97
CA LYS A 51 3.78 23.62 11.93
C LYS A 51 4.17 22.47 12.85
N PRO A 52 4.80 21.39 12.33
CA PRO A 52 5.24 20.30 13.19
C PRO A 52 6.27 20.80 14.21
N LEU A 53 6.23 20.26 15.43
CA LEU A 53 7.18 20.59 16.51
C LEU A 53 8.45 19.73 16.47
N THR A 54 8.41 18.62 15.73
CA THR A 54 9.52 17.70 15.55
C THR A 54 9.64 17.29 14.09
N LYS A 55 10.83 16.88 13.68
CA LYS A 55 11.12 16.33 12.36
C LYS A 55 11.98 15.10 12.50
N LEU A 56 11.75 14.09 11.64
CA LEU A 56 12.63 12.94 11.52
C LEU A 56 13.58 13.14 10.33
N GLU A 57 14.88 13.07 10.57
CA GLU A 57 15.94 13.20 9.57
C GLU A 57 16.97 12.08 9.76
N ASN A 58 17.12 11.22 8.74
CA ASN A 58 18.08 10.11 8.75
C ASN A 58 18.04 9.24 10.02
N GLY A 59 16.83 8.94 10.50
CA GLY A 59 16.62 8.14 11.71
C GLY A 59 16.73 8.90 13.03
N THR A 60 17.15 10.17 13.03
CA THR A 60 17.23 11.02 14.24
C THR A 60 16.06 12.00 14.30
N VAL A 61 15.53 12.25 15.50
CA VAL A 61 14.46 13.24 15.69
C VAL A 61 15.04 14.58 16.12
N VAL A 62 14.71 15.62 15.36
CA VAL A 62 15.06 17.01 15.63
C VAL A 62 13.85 17.73 16.22
N ALA A 63 14.00 18.35 17.39
CA ALA A 63 13.01 19.27 17.93
C ALA A 63 13.14 20.62 17.22
N LEU A 64 12.02 21.19 16.78
CA LEU A 64 11.97 22.45 16.03
C LEU A 64 11.65 23.67 16.92
N ASP A 65 11.27 23.43 18.18
CA ASP A 65 11.01 24.44 19.20
C ASP A 65 11.74 24.09 20.49
N ASP A 66 12.85 24.80 20.75
CA ASP A 66 13.71 24.59 21.92
C ASP A 66 13.01 24.93 23.24
N ASN A 67 11.89 25.67 23.21
CA ASN A 67 11.16 26.04 24.42
C ASN A 67 10.25 24.92 24.95
N ARG A 68 10.10 23.82 24.20
CA ARG A 68 9.19 22.74 24.54
C ARG A 68 9.91 21.48 24.98
N LYS A 69 9.29 20.75 25.91
CA LYS A 69 9.83 19.48 26.38
C LYS A 69 9.34 18.37 25.46
N CYS A 70 10.22 17.97 24.55
CA CYS A 70 9.93 16.92 23.60
C CYS A 70 10.64 15.60 23.96
N GLN A 71 10.00 14.49 23.63
CA GLN A 71 10.55 13.14 23.77
C GLN A 71 10.08 12.26 22.61
N ALA A 72 10.87 11.24 22.28
CA ALA A 72 10.63 10.36 21.15
C ALA A 72 10.79 8.88 21.52
N ARG A 73 10.07 7.98 20.85
CA ARG A 73 10.17 6.53 21.00
C ARG A 73 9.76 5.78 19.75
N CYS A 74 10.25 4.56 19.60
CA CYS A 74 9.77 3.64 18.57
C CYS A 74 8.40 3.05 18.92
N LEU A 75 7.54 2.92 17.93
CA LEU A 75 6.35 2.07 17.98
C LEU A 75 6.61 0.83 17.13
N LEU A 76 6.58 -0.34 17.77
CA LEU A 76 6.91 -1.62 17.16
C LEU A 76 5.63 -2.43 16.96
N TYR A 77 5.47 -3.00 15.77
CA TYR A 77 4.34 -3.88 15.49
C TYR A 77 4.38 -5.12 16.38
N LYS A 78 3.25 -5.42 17.05
CA LYS A 78 3.08 -6.62 17.86
C LYS A 78 2.01 -7.54 17.27
N SER A 79 0.85 -6.97 16.94
CA SER A 79 -0.26 -7.68 16.32
C SER A 79 -1.15 -6.72 15.52
N GLU A 80 -2.15 -7.28 14.83
CA GLU A 80 -3.18 -6.54 14.11
C GLU A 80 -3.94 -5.51 14.98
N SER A 81 -3.98 -5.73 16.29
CA SER A 81 -4.72 -4.90 17.25
C SER A 81 -3.83 -4.15 18.23
N SER A 82 -2.51 -4.29 18.17
CA SER A 82 -1.62 -3.70 19.17
C SER A 82 -0.19 -3.45 18.68
N PHE A 83 0.44 -2.48 19.32
CA PHE A 83 1.84 -2.11 19.11
C PHE A 83 2.55 -2.08 20.47
N ASP A 84 3.81 -2.50 20.48
CA ASP A 84 4.68 -2.32 21.64
C ASP A 84 5.37 -0.95 21.55
N SER A 85 5.30 -0.19 22.63
CA SER A 85 5.98 1.11 22.73
C SER A 85 7.37 0.96 23.34
N GLY A 86 8.38 1.45 22.65
CA GLY A 86 9.74 1.58 23.20
C GLY A 86 9.83 2.61 24.33
N PRO A 87 10.98 2.65 25.03
CA PRO A 87 11.22 3.68 26.03
C PRO A 87 11.35 5.07 25.40
N TYR A 88 10.85 6.09 26.09
CA TYR A 88 11.04 7.48 25.69
C TYR A 88 12.49 7.92 25.83
N VAL A 89 12.92 8.73 24.88
CA VAL A 89 14.22 9.41 24.83
C VAL A 89 13.94 10.90 24.80
N GLN A 90 14.53 11.66 25.73
CA GLN A 90 14.34 13.11 25.79
C GLN A 90 15.07 13.78 24.62
N LEU A 91 14.47 14.82 24.04
CA LEU A 91 15.06 15.60 22.97
C LEU A 91 15.61 16.93 23.50
N PRO A 92 16.70 17.46 22.90
CA PRO A 92 17.44 16.92 21.76
C PRO A 92 18.25 15.67 22.11
N SER A 93 18.44 14.76 21.14
CA SER A 93 19.23 13.53 21.29
C SER A 93 19.83 13.10 19.96
N ASP A 94 21.08 12.60 20.01
CA ASP A 94 21.75 12.01 18.85
C ASP A 94 21.34 10.55 18.60
N LYS A 95 20.32 10.05 19.34
CA LYS A 95 19.85 8.68 19.18
C LYS A 95 19.24 8.48 17.80
N ILE A 96 19.71 7.43 17.12
CA ILE A 96 19.09 6.89 15.91
C ILE A 96 17.96 5.94 16.33
N PHE A 97 16.79 6.14 15.75
CA PHE A 97 15.61 5.30 15.97
C PHE A 97 15.53 4.24 14.89
N ASP A 98 15.91 3.01 15.26
CA ASP A 98 15.95 1.83 14.38
C ASP A 98 14.55 1.19 14.21
N CYS A 99 13.59 1.96 13.71
CA CYS A 99 12.21 1.53 13.53
C CYS A 99 11.46 2.36 12.47
N ASP A 100 10.45 1.76 11.83
CA ASP A 100 9.66 2.42 10.79
C ASP A 100 8.79 3.57 11.33
N VAL A 101 8.26 3.44 12.56
CA VAL A 101 7.33 4.40 13.16
C VAL A 101 7.94 4.98 14.43
N VAL A 102 8.17 6.30 14.42
CA VAL A 102 8.69 7.05 15.57
C VAL A 102 7.60 7.97 16.09
N GLU A 103 7.14 7.72 17.31
CA GLU A 103 6.25 8.63 18.02
C GLU A 103 7.08 9.69 18.73
N THR A 104 6.62 10.94 18.65
CA THR A 104 7.16 12.04 19.42
C THR A 104 6.05 12.70 20.22
N LYS A 105 6.39 13.18 21.40
CA LYS A 105 5.49 13.91 22.29
C LYS A 105 6.19 15.20 22.72
N CYS A 106 5.59 16.35 22.44
CA CYS A 106 6.02 17.65 22.92
C CYS A 106 4.92 18.23 23.81
N ASP A 107 5.20 18.40 25.09
CA ASP A 107 4.20 18.76 26.11
C ASP A 107 2.99 17.79 26.09
N ASN A 108 1.85 18.19 25.54
CA ASN A 108 0.64 17.37 25.38
C ASN A 108 0.31 17.04 23.91
N GLU A 109 1.17 17.41 22.98
CA GLU A 109 0.99 17.21 21.54
C GLU A 109 1.81 15.99 21.08
N TYR A 110 1.19 15.12 20.28
CA TYR A 110 1.80 13.89 19.77
C TYR A 110 1.94 13.96 18.25
N TYR A 111 3.04 13.42 17.74
CA TYR A 111 3.28 13.26 16.30
C TYR A 111 3.81 11.87 16.01
N MET A 112 3.48 11.37 14.83
CA MET A 112 4.08 10.17 14.28
C MET A 112 4.92 10.55 13.08
N HIS A 113 6.17 10.08 13.08
CA HIS A 113 7.05 10.13 11.93
C HIS A 113 7.20 8.74 11.35
N LEU A 114 7.37 8.71 10.03
CA LEU A 114 7.49 7.49 9.26
C LEU A 114 8.84 7.49 8.55
N GLN A 115 9.48 6.35 8.55
CA GLN A 115 10.63 6.02 7.74
C GLN A 115 10.55 4.56 7.33
N ILE A 116 11.39 4.18 6.37
CA ILE A 116 11.66 2.78 6.07
C ILE A 116 13.02 2.50 6.71
N HIS A 117 13.01 1.83 7.87
CA HIS A 117 14.25 1.42 8.51
C HIS A 117 14.61 0.02 8.01
N GLU A 118 15.53 -0.04 7.06
CA GLU A 118 16.08 -1.30 6.58
C GLU A 118 17.28 -1.74 7.43
N SER A 119 17.39 -3.04 7.68
CA SER A 119 18.64 -3.63 8.15
C SER A 119 19.68 -3.55 7.03
N ASP A 120 20.96 -3.37 7.36
CA ASP A 120 22.05 -3.28 6.37
C ASP A 120 22.00 -4.44 5.36
N VAL A 121 21.49 -4.17 4.15
CA VAL A 121 21.57 -5.08 3.00
C VAL A 121 22.76 -4.64 2.17
N LYS A 122 23.61 -5.59 1.79
CA LYS A 122 24.71 -5.30 0.87
C LYS A 122 24.14 -5.08 -0.53
N ASP A 123 24.60 -4.05 -1.23
CA ASP A 123 24.16 -3.76 -2.61
C ASP A 123 24.33 -4.97 -3.56
N GLU A 124 25.30 -5.83 -3.28
CA GLU A 124 25.57 -7.08 -4.01
C GLU A 124 24.41 -8.09 -3.96
N ASP A 125 23.55 -8.00 -2.94
CA ASP A 125 22.38 -8.87 -2.75
C ASP A 125 21.11 -8.31 -3.45
N ILE A 126 21.17 -7.08 -3.96
CA ILE A 126 20.02 -6.42 -4.61
C ILE A 126 19.88 -6.90 -6.05
N LYS A 127 18.90 -7.76 -6.27
CA LYS A 127 18.51 -8.18 -7.63
C LYS A 127 17.79 -7.02 -8.33
N PRO A 128 18.11 -6.71 -9.60
CA PRO A 128 17.45 -5.66 -10.36
C PRO A 128 16.04 -6.09 -10.77
N LEU A 129 15.10 -6.01 -9.83
CA LEU A 129 13.71 -6.38 -10.00
C LEU A 129 12.85 -5.10 -10.19
N PRO A 130 11.80 -5.15 -11.01
CA PRO A 130 10.89 -4.01 -11.15
C PRO A 130 10.14 -3.77 -9.85
N ASN A 131 10.02 -2.52 -9.41
CA ASN A 131 9.19 -2.18 -8.26
C ASN A 131 7.72 -2.44 -8.57
N VAL A 132 7.00 -3.06 -7.63
CA VAL A 132 5.57 -3.37 -7.77
C VAL A 132 4.79 -2.57 -6.73
N TYR A 133 3.84 -1.77 -7.21
CA TYR A 133 2.93 -1.00 -6.37
C TYR A 133 1.50 -1.49 -6.57
N LEU A 134 0.84 -1.87 -5.47
CA LEU A 134 -0.59 -2.19 -5.47
C LEU A 134 -1.33 -1.09 -4.72
N LEU A 135 -2.04 -0.24 -5.46
CA LEU A 135 -2.85 0.83 -4.89
C LEU A 135 -4.31 0.38 -4.87
N ILE A 136 -4.89 0.32 -3.67
CA ILE A 136 -6.27 -0.11 -3.45
C ILE A 136 -7.06 1.10 -2.98
N LEU A 137 -8.19 1.37 -3.64
CA LEU A 137 -9.12 2.41 -3.26
C LEU A 137 -10.39 1.77 -2.71
N ASP A 138 -10.70 2.02 -1.44
CA ASP A 138 -11.91 1.47 -0.82
C ASP A 138 -13.15 2.21 -1.33
N SER A 139 -14.23 1.44 -1.58
CA SER A 139 -15.58 1.94 -1.83
C SER A 139 -15.72 2.85 -3.05
N ILE A 140 -14.91 2.61 -4.09
CA ILE A 140 -14.99 3.30 -5.38
C ILE A 140 -15.57 2.39 -6.47
N SER A 141 -16.53 2.92 -7.24
CA SER A 141 -16.98 2.31 -8.50
C SER A 141 -16.28 2.91 -9.72
N ASN A 142 -16.28 2.20 -10.85
CA ASN A 142 -15.77 2.72 -12.12
C ASN A 142 -16.39 4.09 -12.49
N PHE A 143 -17.70 4.26 -12.28
CA PHE A 143 -18.38 5.53 -12.55
C PHE A 143 -17.95 6.65 -11.60
N MET A 144 -17.69 6.35 -10.33
CA MET A 144 -17.16 7.33 -9.37
C MET A 144 -15.74 7.74 -9.74
N ALA A 145 -14.87 6.79 -10.06
CA ALA A 145 -13.51 7.08 -10.49
C ALA A 145 -13.49 7.99 -11.75
N LYS A 146 -14.29 7.66 -12.77
CA LYS A 146 -14.39 8.46 -14.00
C LYS A 146 -14.85 9.90 -13.76
N ARG A 147 -15.72 10.15 -12.77
CA ARG A 147 -16.21 11.51 -12.45
C ARG A 147 -15.30 12.28 -11.50
N SER A 148 -14.79 11.62 -10.47
CA SER A 148 -14.09 12.29 -9.36
C SER A 148 -12.57 12.30 -9.53
N LEU A 149 -12.00 11.37 -10.30
CA LEU A 149 -10.57 11.23 -10.52
C LEU A 149 -10.14 11.38 -12.01
N PRO A 150 -10.74 12.29 -12.81
CA PRO A 150 -10.48 12.34 -14.25
C PRO A 150 -9.01 12.67 -14.58
N LYS A 151 -8.37 13.54 -13.78
CA LYS A 151 -6.95 13.90 -13.95
C LYS A 151 -6.03 12.72 -13.65
N THR A 152 -6.34 11.94 -12.61
CA THR A 152 -5.57 10.74 -12.26
C THR A 152 -5.67 9.68 -13.36
N LEU A 153 -6.87 9.44 -13.88
CA LEU A 153 -7.08 8.47 -14.96
C LEU A 153 -6.37 8.90 -16.25
N ALA A 154 -6.42 10.19 -16.61
CA ALA A 154 -5.69 10.72 -17.76
C ALA A 154 -4.17 10.55 -17.59
N PHE A 155 -3.62 10.92 -16.42
CA PHE A 155 -2.21 10.73 -16.13
C PHE A 155 -1.78 9.26 -16.22
N LEU A 156 -2.53 8.34 -15.60
CA LEU A 156 -2.24 6.91 -15.67
C LEU A 156 -2.21 6.42 -17.13
N LYS A 157 -3.20 6.82 -17.94
CA LYS A 157 -3.32 6.38 -19.32
C LYS A 157 -2.26 7.01 -20.23
N ASP A 158 -2.11 8.32 -20.17
CA ASP A 158 -1.38 9.11 -21.16
C ASP A 158 0.11 9.25 -20.82
N GLU A 159 0.48 9.18 -19.52
CA GLU A 159 1.87 9.34 -19.04
C GLU A 159 2.48 8.05 -18.52
N MET A 160 1.67 7.07 -18.10
CA MET A 160 2.14 5.77 -17.57
C MET A 160 1.75 4.58 -18.44
N ASP A 161 1.18 4.80 -19.62
CA ASP A 161 0.70 3.76 -20.55
C ASP A 161 -0.22 2.73 -19.87
N ALA A 162 -1.00 3.17 -18.87
CA ALA A 162 -1.82 2.26 -18.08
C ALA A 162 -2.98 1.67 -18.90
N VAL A 163 -3.18 0.36 -18.75
CA VAL A 163 -4.29 -0.36 -19.37
C VAL A 163 -5.49 -0.37 -18.42
N GLN A 164 -6.59 0.24 -18.86
CA GLN A 164 -7.85 0.17 -18.12
C GLN A 164 -8.60 -1.15 -18.40
N MET A 165 -8.88 -1.90 -17.34
CA MET A 165 -9.73 -3.09 -17.39
C MET A 165 -11.20 -2.73 -17.13
N GLU A 166 -11.95 -2.32 -18.16
CA GLU A 166 -13.32 -1.82 -18.00
C GLU A 166 -14.32 -2.82 -17.44
N PHE A 167 -14.06 -4.12 -17.60
CA PHE A 167 -14.94 -5.21 -17.20
C PHE A 167 -14.38 -6.05 -16.06
N LEU A 168 -13.44 -5.48 -15.28
CA LEU A 168 -12.98 -6.10 -14.04
C LEU A 168 -14.07 -5.95 -12.97
N ASN A 169 -14.67 -7.07 -12.59
CA ASN A 169 -15.72 -7.11 -11.58
C ASN A 169 -15.15 -7.46 -10.22
N LYS A 170 -15.74 -6.87 -9.18
CA LYS A 170 -15.57 -7.33 -7.80
C LYS A 170 -16.22 -8.71 -7.64
N VAL A 171 -15.71 -9.52 -6.72
CA VAL A 171 -16.17 -10.89 -6.47
C VAL A 171 -17.46 -10.92 -5.65
N ALA A 172 -17.55 -10.07 -4.62
CA ALA A 172 -18.66 -10.05 -3.68
C ALA A 172 -18.85 -8.66 -3.04
N ASP A 173 -19.69 -8.57 -2.01
CA ASP A 173 -19.90 -7.34 -1.25
C ASP A 173 -18.86 -7.20 -0.11
N ASN A 174 -18.55 -5.96 0.28
CA ASN A 174 -17.54 -5.59 1.30
C ASN A 174 -16.08 -5.87 0.94
N SER A 175 -15.15 -5.36 1.77
CA SER A 175 -13.71 -5.41 1.49
C SER A 175 -13.12 -6.81 1.64
N ARG A 176 -13.54 -7.59 2.65
CA ARG A 176 -12.98 -8.92 2.93
C ARG A 176 -13.24 -9.95 1.82
N PRO A 177 -14.47 -10.15 1.33
CA PRO A 177 -14.74 -11.09 0.24
C PRO A 177 -14.06 -10.74 -1.10
N ASN A 178 -13.70 -9.47 -1.31
CA ASN A 178 -12.94 -9.03 -2.47
C ASN A 178 -11.42 -9.13 -2.28
N GLY A 179 -10.93 -8.96 -1.05
CA GLY A 179 -9.51 -9.08 -0.75
C GLY A 179 -9.00 -10.52 -0.79
N PHE A 180 -9.79 -11.51 -0.36
CA PHE A 180 -9.41 -12.92 -0.41
C PHE A 180 -9.01 -13.42 -1.82
N PRO A 181 -9.81 -13.21 -2.88
CA PRO A 181 -9.42 -13.60 -4.22
C PRO A 181 -8.25 -12.79 -4.78
N MET A 182 -8.09 -11.53 -4.37
CA MET A 182 -6.91 -10.72 -4.71
C MET A 182 -5.63 -11.27 -4.06
N VAL A 183 -5.71 -11.70 -2.80
CA VAL A 183 -4.56 -12.12 -1.99
C VAL A 183 -4.17 -13.58 -2.22
N PHE A 184 -5.16 -14.47 -2.32
CA PHE A 184 -4.98 -15.93 -2.36
C PHE A 184 -5.46 -16.57 -3.67
N GLY A 185 -6.14 -15.83 -4.54
CA GLY A 185 -6.79 -16.41 -5.72
C GLY A 185 -7.98 -17.33 -5.37
N LYS A 186 -8.60 -17.14 -4.19
CA LYS A 186 -9.69 -17.96 -3.67
C LYS A 186 -10.85 -17.10 -3.17
N SER A 187 -12.06 -17.46 -3.57
CA SER A 187 -13.30 -16.83 -3.12
C SER A 187 -13.77 -17.45 -1.80
N ILE A 188 -14.31 -16.63 -0.91
CA ILE A 188 -14.90 -17.04 0.38
C ILE A 188 -16.42 -16.80 0.44
N GLU A 189 -16.97 -16.17 -0.60
CA GLU A 189 -18.40 -15.98 -0.79
C GLU A 189 -18.79 -16.37 -2.21
N LYS A 190 -20.07 -16.64 -2.41
CA LYS A 190 -20.62 -16.98 -3.73
C LYS A 190 -20.44 -15.82 -4.71
N VAL A 191 -20.12 -16.13 -5.96
CA VAL A 191 -19.98 -15.12 -7.02
C VAL A 191 -21.28 -15.04 -7.81
N SER A 192 -21.92 -13.86 -7.79
CA SER A 192 -23.12 -13.61 -8.59
C SER A 192 -22.78 -13.53 -10.07
N ARG A 193 -23.58 -14.19 -10.92
CA ARG A 193 -23.37 -14.24 -12.37
C ARG A 193 -24.64 -13.86 -13.09
N VAL A 194 -24.53 -12.97 -14.08
CA VAL A 194 -25.67 -12.58 -14.92
C VAL A 194 -26.08 -13.78 -15.79
N ASN A 195 -27.35 -14.15 -15.74
CA ASN A 195 -27.95 -15.25 -16.51
C ASN A 195 -27.32 -16.64 -16.29
N ARG A 196 -26.68 -16.87 -15.13
CA ARG A 196 -26.11 -18.18 -14.75
C ARG A 196 -26.31 -18.42 -13.25
N PRO A 197 -26.31 -19.68 -12.78
CA PRO A 197 -26.24 -19.96 -11.35
C PRO A 197 -25.02 -19.27 -10.71
N ALA A 198 -25.16 -18.88 -9.45
CA ALA A 198 -24.04 -18.35 -8.68
C ALA A 198 -22.93 -19.40 -8.57
N GLU A 199 -21.68 -18.95 -8.66
CA GLU A 199 -20.53 -19.82 -8.41
C GLU A 199 -20.40 -20.04 -6.89
N PRO A 200 -20.24 -21.27 -6.40
CA PRO A 200 -19.98 -21.51 -4.98
C PRO A 200 -18.60 -20.94 -4.58
N PRO A 201 -18.40 -20.60 -3.30
CA PRO A 201 -17.09 -20.17 -2.83
C PRO A 201 -16.05 -21.31 -2.90
N ASP A 202 -14.80 -20.96 -3.16
CA ASP A 202 -13.68 -21.92 -3.12
C ASP A 202 -13.40 -22.39 -1.69
N TRP A 203 -13.54 -21.49 -0.72
CA TRP A 203 -13.26 -21.72 0.70
C TRP A 203 -14.45 -21.35 1.57
N ASN A 204 -14.61 -22.07 2.68
CA ASN A 204 -15.59 -21.73 3.70
C ASN A 204 -15.10 -20.51 4.51
N ASN A 205 -15.92 -19.45 4.57
CA ASN A 205 -15.56 -18.20 5.25
C ASN A 205 -15.29 -18.38 6.76
N ASP A 206 -16.06 -19.23 7.44
CA ASP A 206 -15.89 -19.47 8.88
C ASP A 206 -14.59 -20.24 9.15
N GLU A 207 -14.32 -21.28 8.35
CA GLU A 207 -13.09 -22.07 8.49
C GLU A 207 -11.84 -21.20 8.31
N VAL A 208 -11.80 -20.33 7.29
CA VAL A 208 -10.66 -19.41 7.07
C VAL A 208 -10.62 -18.28 8.10
N CYS A 209 -11.72 -17.96 8.77
CA CYS A 209 -11.72 -16.99 9.86
C CYS A 209 -11.01 -17.56 11.10
N TYR A 210 -11.24 -18.84 11.39
CA TYR A 210 -10.73 -19.50 12.59
C TYR A 210 -9.38 -20.23 12.39
N LYS A 211 -8.70 -20.01 11.26
CA LYS A 211 -7.38 -20.57 10.95
C LYS A 211 -6.35 -19.46 10.68
N TYR A 212 -5.10 -19.68 11.09
CA TYR A 212 -3.99 -18.85 10.65
C TYR A 212 -3.68 -19.09 9.17
N MET A 213 -3.60 -18.02 8.40
CA MET A 213 -3.44 -18.08 6.94
C MET A 213 -1.99 -18.26 6.48
N ASP A 214 -1.03 -18.43 7.41
CA ASP A 214 0.40 -18.57 7.15
C ASP A 214 0.77 -19.79 6.28
N GLU A 215 -0.06 -20.83 6.30
CA GLU A 215 0.14 -22.06 5.51
C GLU A 215 -0.19 -21.89 4.02
N TYR A 216 -0.85 -20.78 3.65
CA TYR A 216 -1.26 -20.50 2.27
C TYR A 216 -0.32 -19.49 1.62
N PRO A 217 -0.07 -19.59 0.30
CA PRO A 217 0.70 -18.59 -0.43
C PRO A 217 0.05 -17.21 -0.32
N TYR A 218 0.74 -16.29 0.33
CA TYR A 218 0.30 -14.91 0.52
C TYR A 218 1.16 -13.99 -0.34
N TYR A 219 0.55 -13.16 -1.18
CA TYR A 219 1.25 -12.43 -2.23
C TYR A 219 2.52 -11.69 -1.76
N LEU A 220 2.49 -10.91 -0.67
CA LEU A 220 3.70 -10.21 -0.20
C LEU A 220 4.78 -11.20 0.27
N GLU A 221 4.40 -12.30 0.92
CA GLU A 221 5.39 -13.30 1.33
C GLU A 221 6.06 -13.97 0.12
N GLU A 222 5.29 -14.18 -0.96
CA GLU A 222 5.83 -14.71 -2.21
C GLU A 222 6.75 -13.69 -2.92
N TYR A 223 6.46 -12.39 -2.84
CA TYR A 223 7.38 -11.34 -3.28
C TYR A 223 8.64 -11.31 -2.41
N LYS A 224 8.50 -11.37 -1.08
CA LYS A 224 9.62 -11.41 -0.14
C LYS A 224 10.57 -12.57 -0.42
N LYS A 225 10.04 -13.79 -0.61
CA LYS A 225 10.83 -14.98 -1.00
C LYS A 225 11.59 -14.80 -2.32
N LYS A 226 11.11 -13.93 -3.22
CA LYS A 226 11.78 -13.59 -4.49
C LYS A 226 12.84 -12.50 -4.35
N GLY A 227 13.02 -11.93 -3.16
CA GLY A 227 14.02 -10.91 -2.86
C GLY A 227 13.47 -9.48 -2.85
N TYR A 228 12.14 -9.30 -2.85
CA TYR A 228 11.55 -7.97 -2.69
C TYR A 228 11.52 -7.56 -1.22
N LYS A 229 11.72 -6.27 -0.95
CA LYS A 229 11.28 -5.65 0.30
C LYS A 229 9.79 -5.38 0.20
N THR A 230 9.05 -5.74 1.24
CA THR A 230 7.59 -5.67 1.21
C THR A 230 7.06 -4.64 2.19
N MET A 231 6.06 -3.88 1.75
CA MET A 231 5.40 -2.90 2.58
C MET A 231 3.89 -2.98 2.37
N ILE A 232 3.14 -2.79 3.46
CA ILE A 232 1.71 -2.47 3.39
C ILE A 232 1.45 -1.19 4.17
N ALA A 233 0.66 -0.31 3.55
CA ALA A 233 0.22 0.96 4.08
C ALA A 233 -1.31 1.01 3.98
N GLN A 234 -1.99 1.11 5.12
CA GLN A 234 -3.46 1.15 5.17
C GLN A 234 -3.94 2.22 6.15
N ASP A 235 -5.12 2.77 5.85
CA ASP A 235 -5.79 3.83 6.60
C ASP A 235 -6.62 3.30 7.79
N LEU A 236 -6.80 1.99 7.90
CA LEU A 236 -7.49 1.32 9.02
C LEU A 236 -6.51 0.54 9.92
N SER A 237 -6.88 0.34 11.18
CA SER A 237 -6.09 -0.46 12.13
C SER A 237 -6.05 -1.95 11.77
N MET A 238 -7.14 -2.51 11.24
CA MET A 238 -7.29 -3.95 10.98
C MET A 238 -7.14 -4.26 9.50
N GLY A 239 -6.29 -5.24 9.17
CA GLY A 239 -6.17 -5.75 7.80
C GLY A 239 -7.34 -6.66 7.40
N ILE A 240 -7.44 -6.92 6.10
CA ILE A 240 -8.52 -7.74 5.51
C ILE A 240 -8.61 -9.15 6.14
N LEU A 241 -7.47 -9.75 6.49
CA LEU A 241 -7.40 -11.10 7.04
C LEU A 241 -7.90 -11.17 8.49
N PHE A 242 -7.70 -10.10 9.26
CA PHE A 242 -8.08 -10.01 10.68
C PHE A 242 -9.49 -9.45 10.90
N TYR A 243 -10.07 -8.77 9.90
CA TYR A 243 -11.41 -8.20 9.99
C TYR A 243 -12.45 -9.19 10.53
N GLN A 244 -13.33 -8.73 11.44
CA GLN A 244 -14.26 -9.56 12.26
C GLN A 244 -13.55 -10.48 13.28
N MET A 245 -12.40 -10.06 13.80
CA MET A 245 -11.62 -10.79 14.82
C MET A 245 -11.21 -12.20 14.38
N CYS A 246 -11.03 -12.40 13.07
CA CYS A 246 -10.45 -13.61 12.52
C CYS A 246 -8.95 -13.68 12.85
N HIS A 247 -8.35 -14.88 12.81
CA HIS A 247 -6.95 -15.04 13.23
C HIS A 247 -5.93 -14.31 12.34
N GLY A 248 -6.22 -14.16 11.04
CA GLY A 248 -5.32 -13.50 10.09
C GLY A 248 -4.01 -14.26 9.90
N LEU A 249 -2.88 -13.55 10.03
CA LEU A 249 -1.53 -14.13 9.95
C LEU A 249 -0.89 -14.14 11.35
N LYS A 250 -0.19 -15.22 11.67
CA LYS A 250 0.63 -15.34 12.88
C LYS A 250 1.94 -14.60 12.72
N ARG A 251 2.54 -14.66 11.53
CA ARG A 251 3.72 -13.85 11.15
C ARG A 251 3.34 -12.42 10.81
N ARG A 252 4.35 -11.54 10.73
CA ARG A 252 4.19 -10.18 10.21
C ARG A 252 3.79 -10.23 8.72
N GLU A 253 2.82 -9.41 8.33
CA GLU A 253 2.25 -9.41 6.96
C GLU A 253 3.26 -8.97 5.88
N ALA A 254 4.14 -8.02 6.22
CA ALA A 254 5.16 -7.45 5.35
C ALA A 254 6.40 -7.03 6.17
N ASP A 255 7.50 -6.67 5.49
CA ASP A 255 8.72 -6.18 6.15
C ASP A 255 8.52 -4.80 6.79
N HIS A 256 7.73 -3.94 6.14
CA HIS A 256 7.37 -2.61 6.63
C HIS A 256 5.86 -2.48 6.74
N LEU A 257 5.39 -1.90 7.85
CA LEU A 257 3.96 -1.77 8.13
C LEU A 257 3.64 -0.33 8.49
N TYR A 258 2.74 0.28 7.72
CA TYR A 258 2.11 1.53 8.08
C TYR A 258 0.62 1.30 8.29
N ARG A 259 0.18 1.45 9.53
CA ARG A 259 -1.21 1.24 9.92
C ARG A 259 -1.61 2.26 10.97
N TYR A 260 -2.91 2.57 11.01
CA TYR A 260 -3.47 3.36 12.09
C TYR A 260 -3.17 2.67 13.44
N VAL A 261 -2.44 3.37 14.31
CA VAL A 261 -2.22 2.97 15.70
C VAL A 261 -3.38 3.56 16.48
N PRO A 262 -4.34 2.76 16.99
CA PRO A 262 -5.38 3.28 17.87
C PRO A 262 -4.72 3.67 19.19
N HIS A 263 -4.28 4.92 19.27
CA HIS A 263 -3.68 5.48 20.46
C HIS A 263 -4.72 6.38 21.14
N PRO A 264 -5.02 6.22 22.44
CA PRO A 264 -6.03 7.01 23.15
C PRO A 264 -5.83 8.54 23.12
N HIS A 265 -4.72 9.04 22.58
CA HIS A 265 -4.33 10.45 22.60
C HIS A 265 -4.00 11.05 21.23
N ILE A 266 -4.18 10.30 20.14
CA ILE A 266 -4.01 10.81 18.77
C ILE A 266 -5.40 10.79 18.11
N PHE A 267 -6.08 11.93 18.20
CA PHE A 267 -7.35 12.25 17.53
C PHE A 267 -7.25 13.62 16.87
#